data_AF-A0A7S1Q910-F1
#
_entry.id   AF-A0A7S1Q910-F1
#
_cell.length_a   1.000
_cell.length_b   1.000
_cell.length_c   1.000
_cell.angle_alpha   90.00
_cell.angle_beta   90.00
_cell.angle_gamma   90.00
#
_symmetry.space_group_name_H-M   'P 1'
#
loop_
_entity.id
_entity.type
_entity.pdbx_description
1 polymer ?
#
loop_
_entity_poly.entity_id
_entity_poly.type
_entity_poly.pdbx_seq_one_letter_code
_entity_poly.pdbx_strand_id
1 'polypeptide(L)'
;WHVEWEERTRSHEVAAHRSADVDFVVVANGHYGVPFVPRTIIPKEVVPDGAHPGIVIHSAAFTHPRVFDGKKVLVIGAGPSGRDIAAGLLRWRTVSAGLVDE
;
A
#
# COMPACT_ATOMS: atom_id res chain seq x y z
N TRP A 1 -13.25 27.31 -14.50
CA TRP A 1 -12.36 26.90 -13.40
C TRP A 1 -10.99 27.48 -13.65
N HIS A 2 -10.40 28.14 -12.66
CA HIS A 2 -8.99 28.52 -12.70
C HIS A 2 -8.17 27.37 -12.11
N VAL A 3 -7.20 26.85 -12.85
CA VAL A 3 -6.35 25.72 -12.43
C VAL A 3 -4.90 26.14 -12.48
N GLU A 4 -4.16 25.78 -11.45
CA GLU A 4 -2.72 25.98 -11.34
C GLU A 4 -2.02 24.63 -11.16
N TRP A 5 -0.87 24.44 -11.80
CA TRP A 5 -0.07 23.23 -11.63
C TRP A 5 1.43 23.48 -11.78
N GLU A 6 2.22 22.58 -11.20
CA GLU A 6 3.67 22.55 -11.34
C GLU A 6 4.09 21.45 -12.31
N GLU A 7 4.88 21.82 -13.31
CA GLU A 7 5.61 20.87 -14.14
C GLU A 7 6.90 20.49 -13.41
N ARG A 8 7.12 19.20 -13.21
CA ARG A 8 8.34 18.69 -12.55
C ARG A 8 9.14 17.80 -13.49
N THR A 9 10.47 17.86 -13.36
CA THR A 9 11.39 16.96 -14.05
C THR A 9 11.29 15.53 -13.50
N ARG A 10 11.96 14.56 -14.14
CA ARG A 10 12.09 13.20 -13.58
C ARG A 10 12.82 13.18 -12.23
N SER A 11 13.69 14.15 -11.97
CA SER A 11 14.36 14.36 -10.67
C SER A 11 13.46 15.04 -9.63
N HIS A 12 12.18 15.28 -9.94
CA HIS A 12 11.19 15.98 -9.11
C HIS A 12 11.51 17.46 -8.86
N GLU A 13 12.41 18.06 -9.62
CA GLU A 13 12.70 19.49 -9.57
C GLU A 13 11.59 20.26 -10.31
N VAL A 14 11.18 21.40 -9.78
CA VAL A 14 10.17 22.25 -10.43
C VAL A 14 10.78 22.87 -11.68
N ALA A 15 10.24 22.50 -12.83
CA ALA A 15 10.64 23.05 -14.13
C ALA A 15 9.87 24.34 -14.43
N ALA A 16 8.58 24.40 -14.06
CA ALA A 16 7.76 25.60 -14.22
C ALA A 16 6.46 25.55 -13.41
N HIS A 17 5.90 26.74 -13.17
CA HIS A 17 4.52 26.93 -12.74
C HIS A 17 3.65 27.32 -13.94
N ARG A 18 2.42 26.81 -13.98
CA ARG A 18 1.43 27.06 -15.05
C ARG A 18 0.08 27.36 -14.45
N SER A 19 -0.73 28.10 -15.21
CA SER A 19 -2.15 28.26 -14.93
C SER A 19 -2.97 28.32 -16.22
N ALA A 20 -4.26 27.96 -16.12
CA ALA A 20 -5.21 28.05 -17.21
C ALA A 20 -6.64 28.22 -16.70
N ASP A 21 -7.45 28.95 -17.46
CA ASP A 21 -8.90 28.99 -17.30
C ASP A 21 -9.54 27.96 -18.25
N VAL A 22 -10.36 27.08 -17.69
CA VAL A 22 -11.01 25.98 -18.43
C VAL A 22 -12.49 25.88 -18.06
N ASP A 23 -13.30 25.37 -18.99
CA ASP A 23 -14.73 25.17 -18.74
C ASP A 23 -14.96 24.04 -17.72
N PHE A 24 -14.15 22.98 -17.78
CA PHE A 24 -14.30 21.78 -16.95
C PHE A 24 -12.95 21.23 -16.48
N VAL A 25 -12.95 20.59 -15.31
CA VAL A 25 -11.79 19.92 -14.72
C VAL A 25 -12.17 18.49 -14.38
N VAL A 26 -11.33 17.51 -14.75
CA VAL A 26 -11.49 16.11 -14.40
C VAL A 26 -10.31 15.67 -13.54
N VAL A 27 -10.57 15.25 -12.31
CA VAL A 27 -9.54 14.77 -11.37
C VAL A 27 -9.52 13.24 -11.37
N ALA A 28 -8.45 12.66 -11.90
CA ALA A 28 -8.29 11.20 -12.07
C ALA A 28 -6.98 10.68 -11.45
N ASN A 29 -6.54 11.25 -10.32
CA ASN A 29 -5.28 10.93 -9.65
C ASN A 29 -5.32 9.64 -8.78
N GLY A 30 -6.47 8.96 -8.74
CA GLY A 30 -6.66 7.77 -7.92
C GLY A 30 -6.83 8.07 -6.42
N HIS A 31 -7.24 7.05 -5.65
CA HIS A 31 -7.57 7.21 -4.23
C HIS A 31 -6.98 6.12 -3.31
N TYR A 32 -6.14 5.24 -3.86
CA TYR A 32 -5.51 4.13 -3.12
C TYR A 32 -4.01 4.36 -2.80
N GLY A 33 -3.49 5.55 -3.12
CA GLY A 33 -2.07 5.87 -2.91
C GLY A 33 -1.68 6.21 -1.48
N VAL A 34 -2.62 6.65 -0.64
CA VAL A 34 -2.37 7.03 0.76
C VAL A 34 -3.03 6.00 1.69
N PRO A 35 -2.24 5.22 2.43
CA PRO A 35 -2.75 4.25 3.41
C PRO A 35 -3.61 4.89 4.51
N PHE A 36 -4.70 4.21 4.87
CA PHE A 36 -5.44 4.53 6.10
C PHE A 36 -5.05 3.55 7.21
N VAL A 37 -4.46 4.07 8.29
CA VAL A 37 -4.07 3.28 9.46
C VAL A 37 -4.96 3.66 10.65
N PRO A 38 -5.89 2.78 11.08
CA PRO A 38 -6.82 3.08 12.18
C PRO A 38 -6.11 3.05 13.53
N ARG A 39 -5.63 4.21 14.00
CA ARG A 39 -4.87 4.36 15.27
C ARG A 39 -5.67 4.04 16.53
N THR A 40 -6.99 3.90 16.44
CA THR A 40 -7.86 3.52 17.56
C THR A 40 -7.79 2.02 17.87
N ILE A 41 -7.46 1.19 16.87
CA ILE A 41 -7.36 -0.26 17.02
C ILE A 41 -5.93 -0.78 16.85
N ILE A 42 -5.05 -0.01 16.22
CA ILE A 42 -3.62 -0.33 16.05
C ILE A 42 -2.79 0.61 16.92
N PRO A 43 -2.12 0.12 17.98
CA PRO A 43 -1.23 0.93 18.80
C PRO A 43 -0.12 1.58 17.96
N LYS A 44 0.34 2.77 18.35
CA LYS A 44 1.35 3.53 17.61
C LYS A 44 2.68 2.77 17.51
N GLU A 45 2.97 1.91 18.48
CA GLU A 45 4.17 1.10 18.57
C GLU A 45 4.17 -0.04 17.53
N VAL A 46 2.99 -0.39 16.99
CA VAL A 46 2.79 -1.53 16.10
C VAL A 46 2.56 -1.09 14.64
N VAL A 47 2.52 0.22 14.36
CA VAL A 47 2.37 0.72 12.98
C VAL A 47 3.61 0.40 12.13
N PRO A 48 3.52 0.42 10.78
CA PRO A 48 4.62 0.02 9.88
C PRO A 48 5.97 0.75 10.06
N ASP A 49 5.98 1.88 10.78
CA ASP A 49 7.17 2.68 11.13
C ASP A 49 7.47 2.72 12.65
N GLY A 50 6.81 1.84 13.43
CA GLY A 50 6.89 1.78 14.89
C GLY A 50 8.01 0.87 15.41
N ALA A 51 7.77 0.23 16.56
CA ALA A 51 8.70 -0.68 17.23
C ALA A 51 8.91 -2.01 16.50
N HIS A 52 8.08 -2.31 15.48
CA HIS A 52 8.11 -3.56 14.73
C HIS A 52 8.22 -3.34 13.21
N PRO A 53 9.26 -2.62 12.73
CA PRO A 53 9.44 -2.36 11.31
C PRO A 53 9.60 -3.67 10.56
N GLY A 54 8.88 -3.81 9.44
CA GLY A 54 8.91 -5.01 8.58
C GLY A 54 8.06 -6.20 9.07
N ILE A 55 7.51 -6.16 10.29
CA ILE A 55 6.58 -7.19 10.79
C ILE A 55 5.13 -6.78 10.54
N VAL A 56 4.84 -5.49 10.60
CA VAL A 56 3.53 -4.92 10.30
C VAL A 56 3.65 -4.04 9.06
N ILE A 57 2.79 -4.30 8.08
CA ILE A 57 2.71 -3.51 6.85
C ILE A 57 1.24 -3.23 6.53
N HIS A 58 0.99 -2.07 5.91
CA HIS A 58 -0.32 -1.82 5.29
C HIS A 58 -0.43 -2.58 3.96
N SER A 59 -1.65 -2.89 3.51
CA SER A 59 -1.89 -3.59 2.23
C SER A 59 -1.22 -2.90 1.03
N ALA A 60 -1.13 -1.58 1.05
CA ALA A 60 -0.45 -0.77 0.03
C ALA A 60 1.05 -1.07 -0.12
N ALA A 61 1.69 -1.65 0.91
CA ALA A 61 3.09 -2.06 0.89
C ALA A 61 3.26 -3.59 0.70
N PHE A 62 2.15 -4.35 0.65
CA PHE A 62 2.21 -5.79 0.43
C PHE A 62 2.49 -6.08 -1.05
N THR A 63 3.62 -6.73 -1.32
CA THR A 63 4.04 -7.07 -2.69
C THR A 63 4.06 -8.58 -2.95
N HIS A 64 4.43 -9.39 -1.96
CA HIS A 64 4.51 -10.84 -2.11
C HIS A 64 4.33 -11.56 -0.76
N PRO A 65 3.63 -12.71 -0.71
CA PRO A 65 3.50 -13.57 0.49
C PRO A 65 4.81 -14.02 1.15
N ARG A 66 5.93 -14.02 0.42
CA ARG A 66 7.21 -14.65 0.81
C ARG A 66 7.83 -13.95 2.01
N VAL A 67 7.53 -12.66 2.20
CA VAL A 67 8.00 -11.89 3.35
C VAL A 67 7.44 -12.42 4.69
N PHE A 68 6.44 -13.30 4.64
CA PHE A 68 5.82 -13.92 5.82
C PHE A 68 6.06 -15.43 5.94
N ASP A 69 7.09 -15.97 5.29
CA ASP A 69 7.43 -17.39 5.36
C ASP A 69 7.68 -17.86 6.80
N GLY A 70 7.06 -19.00 7.14
CA GLY A 70 7.13 -19.57 8.49
C GLY A 70 6.46 -18.72 9.58
N LYS A 71 5.80 -17.61 9.25
CA LYS A 71 5.12 -16.75 10.24
C LYS A 71 3.67 -17.14 10.44
N LYS A 72 3.12 -16.80 11.61
CA LYS A 72 1.68 -16.69 11.84
C LYS A 72 1.28 -15.25 11.50
N VAL A 73 0.35 -15.08 10.58
CA VAL A 73 -0.04 -13.76 10.04
C VAL A 73 -1.47 -13.44 10.43
N LEU A 74 -1.70 -12.23 10.94
CA LEU A 74 -3.03 -11.67 11.15
C LEU A 74 -3.30 -10.63 10.05
N VAL A 75 -4.41 -10.79 9.32
CA VAL A 75 -4.88 -9.79 8.36
C VAL A 75 -6.01 -9.00 9.01
N ILE A 76 -5.84 -7.68 9.09
CA ILE A 76 -6.84 -6.76 9.67
C ILE A 76 -7.60 -6.07 8.53
N GLY A 77 -8.92 -6.29 8.49
CA GLY A 77 -9.83 -5.72 7.49
C GLY A 77 -10.40 -6.76 6.52
N ALA A 78 -11.71 -6.71 6.30
CA ALA A 78 -12.46 -7.68 5.49
C ALA A 78 -12.89 -7.15 4.11
N GLY A 79 -12.22 -6.08 3.62
CA GLY A 79 -12.41 -5.54 2.28
C GLY A 79 -11.69 -6.35 1.19
N PRO A 80 -11.72 -5.89 -0.08
CA PRO A 80 -11.11 -6.61 -1.21
C PRO A 80 -9.63 -6.99 -0.99
N SER A 81 -8.79 -6.03 -0.60
CA SER A 81 -7.36 -6.29 -0.37
C SER A 81 -7.13 -7.29 0.77
N GLY A 82 -7.88 -7.19 1.87
CA GLY A 82 -7.72 -8.12 3.00
C GLY A 82 -8.05 -9.57 2.61
N ARG A 83 -9.11 -9.77 1.82
CA ARG A 83 -9.49 -11.09 1.31
C ARG A 83 -8.45 -11.66 0.35
N ASP A 84 -7.98 -10.84 -0.59
CA ASP A 84 -7.02 -11.30 -1.61
C ASP A 84 -5.64 -11.59 -1.00
N ILE A 85 -5.17 -10.73 -0.08
CA ILE A 85 -3.93 -10.98 0.68
C ILE A 85 -4.05 -12.25 1.51
N ALA A 86 -5.16 -12.45 2.23
CA ALA A 86 -5.38 -13.68 2.99
C ALA A 86 -5.37 -14.93 2.09
N ALA A 87 -6.04 -14.88 0.94
CA ALA A 87 -6.04 -15.97 -0.03
C ALA A 87 -4.62 -16.21 -0.61
N GLY A 88 -3.88 -15.16 -0.94
CA GLY A 88 -2.51 -15.24 -1.43
C GLY A 88 -1.56 -15.88 -0.41
N LEU A 89 -1.65 -15.49 0.86
CA LEU A 89 -0.87 -16.09 1.96
C LEU A 89 -1.18 -17.57 2.14
N LEU A 90 -2.45 -17.97 2.06
CA LEU A 90 -2.85 -19.38 2.17
C LEU A 90 -2.34 -20.21 1.00
N ARG A 91 -2.51 -19.73 -0.23
CA ARG A 91 -2.02 -20.41 -1.44
C ARG A 91 -0.50 -20.59 -1.41
N TRP A 92 0.21 -19.55 -0.98
CA TRP A 92 1.66 -19.59 -0.88
C TRP A 92 2.15 -20.68 0.08
N ARG A 93 1.52 -20.82 1.25
CA ARG A 93 1.84 -21.89 2.21
C ARG A 93 1.71 -23.28 1.60
N THR A 94 0.68 -23.51 0.78
CA THR A 94 0.49 -24.79 0.09
C THR A 94 1.63 -25.07 -0.89
N VAL A 95 2.13 -24.06 -1.60
CA VAL A 95 3.25 -24.21 -2.55
C VAL A 95 4.58 -24.42 -1.81
N SER A 96 4.85 -23.64 -0.77
CA SER A 96 6.11 -23.75 -0.02
C SER A 96 6.22 -25.07 0.73
N ALA A 97 5.11 -25.63 1.23
CA ALA A 97 5.11 -26.92 1.92
C ALA A 97 5.44 -28.10 0.98
N GLY A 98 5.26 -27.95 -0.33
CA GLY A 98 5.64 -28.95 -1.33
C GLY A 98 7.07 -28.83 -1.87
N LEU A 99 7.85 -27.85 -1.39
CA LEU A 99 9.24 -27.59 -1.82
C LEU A 99 10.28 -27.94 -0.73
N VAL A 100 9.86 -28.55 0.39
CA VAL A 100 10.74 -28.94 1.50
C VAL A 100 10.95 -30.45 1.62
N ASP A 101 10.41 -31.25 0.68
CA ASP A 101 10.70 -32.68 0.55
C ASP A 101 11.65 -32.93 -0.64
N GLU A 102 12.93 -32.60 -0.48
CA GLU A 102 14.09 -33.22 -1.17
C GLU A 102 15.33 -33.20 -0.27
#